data_AF-A0A3N0ZS46-F1
#
_entry.id   AF-A0A3N0ZS46-F1
#
_cell.length_a   1.000
_cell.length_b   1.000
_cell.length_c   1.000
_cell.angle_alpha   90.00
_cell.angle_beta   90.00
_cell.angle_gamma   90.00
#
_symmetry.space_group_name_H-M   'P 1'
#
loop_
_entity.id
_entity.type
_entity.pdbx_description
1 polymer ?
#
loop_
_entity_poly.entity_id
_entity_poly.type
_entity_poly.pdbx_seq_one_letter_code
_entity_poly.pdbx_strand_id
1 'polypeptide(L)' 'VLGEKVMFGKKVQGILRTTYIINPEGIIAHVFPKVKVDGHVEEVMGILNQLKSNS' A
#
# COMPACT_ATOMS: atom_id res chain seq x y z
N VAL A 1 0.50 -9.62 -0.30
CA VAL A 1 1.59 -9.75 -1.29
C VAL A 1 2.71 -10.56 -0.69
N LEU A 2 3.22 -11.57 -1.41
CA LEU A 2 4.44 -12.27 -1.06
C LEU A 2 5.65 -11.44 -1.49
N GLY A 3 6.60 -11.25 -0.59
CA GLY A 3 7.86 -10.60 -0.91
C GLY A 3 8.97 -10.97 0.07
N GLU A 4 10.20 -10.57 -0.25
CA GLU A 4 11.36 -10.82 0.60
C GLU A 4 11.39 -9.88 1.81
N LYS A 5 11.52 -10.44 3.01
CA LYS A 5 11.77 -9.73 4.25
C LYS A 5 13.07 -10.23 4.86
N VAL A 6 13.92 -9.31 5.32
CA VAL A 6 15.11 -9.68 6.08
C VAL A 6 14.71 -9.81 7.55
N MET A 7 14.83 -11.02 8.11
CA MET A 7 14.65 -11.30 9.54
C MET A 7 15.98 -11.82 10.07
N PHE A 8 16.56 -11.13 11.07
CA PHE A 8 17.78 -11.55 11.76
C PHE A 8 18.92 -11.95 10.79
N GLY A 9 19.18 -11.13 9.77
CA GLY A 9 20.22 -11.38 8.78
C GLY A 9 19.90 -12.45 7.73
N LYS A 10 18.74 -13.12 7.80
CA LYS A 10 18.28 -14.10 6.80
C LYS A 10 17.18 -13.51 5.92
N LYS A 11 17.27 -13.74 4.60
CA LYS A 11 16.18 -13.42 3.66
C LYS A 11 15.10 -14.49 3.78
N VAL A 12 13.88 -14.07 4.13
CA VAL A 12 12.73 -14.96 4.31
C VAL A 12 11.60 -14.42 3.43
N GLN A 13 10.94 -15.30 2.69
CA GLN A 13 9.70 -14.91 2.01
C GLN A 13 8.59 -14.78 3.03
N GLY A 14 7.83 -13.68 2.98
CA GLY A 14 6.79 -13.42 3.95
C GLY A 14 5.72 -12.48 3.41
N ILE A 15 4.68 -12.30 4.24
CA ILE A 15 3.61 -11.35 3.95
C ILE A 15 4.15 -9.94 4.17
N LEU A 16 4.12 -9.12 3.12
CA LEU A 16 4.40 -7.70 3.21
C LEU A 16 3.15 -6.93 3.60
N ARG A 17 3.30 -5.92 4.47
CA ARG A 17 2.22 -4.97 4.75
C ARG A 17 2.04 -4.07 3.53
N THR A 18 0.87 -4.19 2.93
CA THR A 18 0.50 -3.46 1.72
C THR A 18 -0.92 -2.95 1.87
N THR A 19 -1.16 -1.71 1.48
CA THR A 19 -2.51 -1.12 1.41
C THR A 19 -2.89 -0.93 -0.05
N TYR A 20 -4.16 -1.12 -0.37
CA TYR A 20 -4.70 -0.99 -1.73
C TYR A 20 -5.87 -0.01 -1.71
N ILE A 21 -5.98 0.80 -2.74
CA ILE A 21 -7.18 1.59 -3.03
C ILE A 21 -7.88 0.94 -4.23
N ILE A 22 -9.14 0.58 -4.05
CA ILE A 22 -9.97 -0.07 -5.05
C ILE A 22 -11.11 0.89 -5.40
N ASN A 23 -11.33 1.12 -6.69
CA ASN A 23 -12.42 1.98 -7.17
C ASN A 23 -13.78 1.23 -7.10
N PRO A 24 -14.91 1.92 -7.30
CA PRO A 24 -16.24 1.29 -7.27
C PRO A 24 -16.46 0.16 -8.28
N GLU A 25 -15.65 0.11 -9.35
CA GLU A 25 -15.69 -0.92 -10.40
C GLU A 25 -14.88 -2.18 -10.02
N GLY A 26 -14.24 -2.17 -8.84
CA GLY A 26 -13.40 -3.27 -8.38
C GLY A 26 -11.96 -3.25 -8.93
N ILE A 27 -11.55 -2.18 -9.61
CA ILE A 27 -10.21 -2.01 -10.17
C ILE A 27 -9.30 -1.38 -9.12
N ILE A 28 -8.06 -1.88 -9.03
CA ILE A 28 -7.04 -1.31 -8.15
C ILE A 28 -6.61 0.05 -8.73
N ALA A 29 -7.01 1.13 -8.05
CA ALA A 29 -6.63 2.50 -8.39
C ALA A 29 -5.24 2.86 -7.86
N HIS A 30 -4.81 2.26 -6.75
CA HIS A 30 -3.49 2.52 -6.16
C HIS A 30 -2.98 1.37 -5.27
N VAL A 31 -1.66 1.25 -5.15
CA VAL A 31 -0.98 0.24 -4.31
C VAL A 31 0.12 0.90 -3.48
N PHE A 32 0.11 0.67 -2.16
CA PHE A 32 1.14 1.10 -1.23
C PHE A 32 1.97 -0.11 -0.76
N PRO A 33 3.08 -0.47 -1.42
CA PRO A 33 3.95 -1.54 -0.96
C PRO A 33 4.83 -1.08 0.22
N LYS A 34 5.14 -1.98 1.15
CA LYS A 34 6.08 -1.74 2.28
C LYS A 34 5.70 -0.54 3.16
N VAL A 35 4.42 -0.47 3.53
CA VAL A 35 3.84 0.63 4.31
C VAL A 35 4.56 0.82 5.66
N LYS A 36 5.05 2.04 5.94
CA LYS A 36 5.43 2.48 7.29
C LYS A 36 4.20 2.99 8.04
N VAL A 37 4.13 2.87 9.38
CA VAL A 37 2.89 3.26 10.10
C VAL A 37 2.76 4.77 10.11
N ASP A 38 3.86 5.44 10.44
CA ASP A 38 3.89 6.87 10.63
C ASP A 38 3.61 7.60 9.32
N GLY A 39 2.58 8.45 9.31
CA GLY A 39 2.20 9.26 8.14
C GLY A 39 1.38 8.53 7.07
N HIS A 40 1.08 7.24 7.24
CA HIS A 40 0.39 6.46 6.21
C HIS A 40 -1.06 6.91 6.00
N VAL A 41 -1.73 7.35 7.07
CA VAL A 41 -3.12 7.81 6.97
C VAL A 41 -3.20 9.07 6.12
N GLU A 42 -2.28 10.00 6.33
CA GLU A 42 -2.16 11.24 5.56
C GLU A 42 -1.80 10.97 4.09
N GLU A 43 -0.90 10.02 3.84
CA GLU A 43 -0.53 9.59 2.48
C GLU A 43 -1.75 9.01 1.74
N VAL A 44 -2.49 8.11 2.39
CA VAL A 44 -3.71 7.52 1.83
C VAL A 44 -4.77 8.60 1.55
N MET A 45 -4.98 9.53 2.48
CA MET A 45 -5.92 10.64 2.30
C MET A 45 -5.54 11.56 1.14
N GLY A 46 -4.25 11.85 0.97
CA GLY A 46 -3.74 12.64 -0.16
C GLY A 46 -4.03 11.99 -1.50
N ILE A 47 -3.72 10.69 -1.64
CA ILE A 47 -3.99 9.92 -2.85
C ILE A 47 -5.51 9.82 -3.10
N LEU A 48 -6.32 9.58 -2.07
CA LEU A 48 -7.78 9.54 -2.22
C LEU A 48 -8.34 10.86 -2.75
N ASN A 49 -7.84 12.00 -2.27
CA ASN A 49 -8.27 13.30 -2.76
C ASN A 49 -7.85 13.55 -4.21
N GLN A 50 -6.63 13.14 -4.59
CA GLN A 50 -6.17 13.21 -5.98
C GLN A 50 -7.02 12.34 -6.91
N LEU A 51 -7.34 11.10 -6.49
CA LEU A 51 -8.16 10.18 -7.27
C LEU A 51 -9.59 10.72 -7.45
N LYS A 52 -10.16 11.36 -6.42
CA LYS A 52 -11.48 12.01 -6.51
C LYS A 52 -11.49 13.24 -7.41
N SER A 53 -10.41 14.02 -7.45
CA SER A 53 -10.34 15.24 -8.25
C SER A 53 -10.24 14.97 -9.76
N ASN A 54 -9.88 13.75 -10.15
CA ASN A 54 -9.76 13.33 -11.55
C ASN A 54 -11.02 12.60 -12.06
N SER A 55 -12.12 12.61 -11.30
CA SER A 55 -13.42 12.01 -11.65
C SER A 55 -14.51 13.06 -11.80
#